data_AF-A0A838JAE4-F1
#
_entry.id   AF-A0A838JAE4-F1
#
_cell.length_a   1.000
_cell.length_b   1.000
_cell.length_c   1.000
_cell.angle_alpha   90.00
_cell.angle_beta   90.00
_cell.angle_gamma   90.00
#
_symmetry.space_group_name_H-M   'P 1'
#
loop_
_entity.id
_entity.type
_entity.pdbx_description
1 polymer ?
#
loop_
_entity_poly.entity_id
_entity_poly.type
_entity_poly.pdbx_seq_one_letter_code
_entity_poly.pdbx_strand_id
1 'polypeptide(L)'
;MSCDKSLCDCTRQSVVPWDGGTHMVHILVISTEARNRAQYASLLYHEGFHVETATTAEEGLNLLLRHHEPRVVLVDVAMPPNTLIGFLTILAVTPALRVVGVYAGVGTLPEPMREET
;
A
#
# COMPACT_ATOMS: atom_id res chain seq x y z
N MET A 1 23.04 39.57 -2.92
CA MET A 1 22.43 38.56 -2.03
C MET A 1 20.94 38.53 -2.33
N SER A 2 20.55 37.74 -3.33
CA SER A 2 19.15 37.57 -3.71
C SER A 2 18.93 36.07 -3.83
N CYS A 3 18.22 35.49 -2.87
CA CYS A 3 17.78 34.11 -2.93
C CYS A 3 16.35 34.14 -3.48
N ASP A 4 16.21 33.74 -4.73
CA ASP A 4 14.91 33.62 -5.39
C ASP A 4 14.12 32.50 -4.69
N LYS A 5 12.96 32.86 -4.14
CA LYS A 5 12.09 31.97 -3.35
C LYS A 5 11.19 31.09 -4.23
N SER A 6 11.38 31.07 -5.55
CA SER A 6 10.49 30.35 -6.47
C SER A 6 10.83 28.86 -6.69
N LEU A 7 11.81 28.30 -5.98
CA LEU A 7 12.34 26.95 -6.26
C LEU A 7 12.38 26.00 -5.04
N CYS A 8 11.47 26.20 -4.09
CA CYS A 8 11.24 25.24 -3.01
C CYS A 8 9.75 24.90 -2.92
N ASP A 9 9.27 24.09 -3.86
CA ASP A 9 8.01 23.35 -3.73
C ASP A 9 8.27 21.88 -4.09
N CYS A 10 8.99 21.15 -3.22
CA CYS A 10 9.29 19.73 -3.39
C CYS A 10 8.19 18.80 -2.83
N THR A 11 7.06 19.33 -2.38
CA THR A 11 6.04 18.53 -1.67
C THR A 11 4.62 18.96 -2.02
N ARG A 12 4.31 19.05 -3.31
CA ARG A 12 2.94 18.85 -3.77
C ARG A 12 2.80 17.42 -4.30
N GLN A 13 2.73 16.50 -3.36
CA GLN A 13 2.11 15.20 -3.61
C GLN A 13 0.66 15.51 -3.96
N SER A 14 0.32 15.42 -5.24
CA SER A 14 -1.05 15.55 -5.71
C SER A 14 -1.81 14.31 -5.24
N VAL A 15 -2.21 14.32 -3.96
CA VAL A 15 -3.32 13.51 -3.50
C VAL A 15 -4.51 14.08 -4.26
N VAL A 16 -4.92 13.41 -5.33
CA VAL A 16 -6.20 13.71 -5.95
C VAL A 16 -7.25 13.50 -4.85
N PRO A 17 -8.03 14.53 -4.48
CA PRO A 17 -9.12 14.33 -3.54
C PRO A 17 -9.98 13.21 -4.10
N TRP A 18 -10.28 12.19 -3.29
CA TRP A 18 -11.30 11.24 -3.66
C TRP A 18 -12.57 12.06 -3.94
N ASP A 19 -13.09 12.00 -5.17
CA ASP A 19 -14.14 12.86 -5.72
C ASP A 19 -15.53 12.59 -5.11
N GLY A 20 -15.56 11.93 -3.95
CA GLY A 20 -16.77 11.72 -3.17
C GLY A 20 -17.79 10.85 -3.90
N GLY A 21 -17.37 9.99 -4.84
CA GLY A 21 -18.23 8.94 -5.36
C GLY A 21 -18.87 8.20 -4.20
N THR A 22 -20.19 7.98 -4.26
CA THR A 22 -21.08 7.48 -3.18
C THR A 22 -20.74 6.10 -2.60
N HIS A 23 -19.57 5.54 -2.94
CA HIS A 23 -19.06 4.30 -2.44
C HIS A 23 -17.88 4.58 -1.53
N MET A 24 -18.09 4.35 -0.24
CA MET A 24 -17.03 4.25 0.75
C MET A 24 -16.05 3.17 0.29
N VAL A 25 -14.85 3.57 -0.12
CA VAL A 25 -13.89 2.63 -0.69
C VAL A 25 -13.18 1.89 0.43
N HIS A 26 -13.26 0.56 0.34
CA HIS A 26 -12.64 -0.37 1.26
C HIS A 26 -11.21 -0.69 0.81
N ILE A 27 -10.26 -0.45 1.70
CA ILE A 27 -8.83 -0.70 1.52
C ILE A 27 -8.35 -1.69 2.57
N LEU A 28 -7.68 -2.76 2.13
CA LEU A 28 -7.00 -3.70 3.03
C LEU A 28 -5.52 -3.35 3.12
N VAL A 29 -5.00 -3.11 4.32
CA VAL A 29 -3.57 -2.83 4.56
C VAL A 29 -2.90 -4.05 5.17
N ILE A 30 -1.85 -4.56 4.52
CA ILE A 30 -1.06 -5.70 4.98
C ILE A 30 0.35 -5.22 5.29
N SER A 31 0.73 -5.20 6.56
CA SER A 31 2.08 -4.87 6.99
C SER A 31 2.42 -5.59 8.30
N THR A 32 3.58 -6.22 8.35
CA THR A 32 4.10 -6.88 9.56
C THR A 32 4.51 -5.84 10.61
N GLU A 33 5.01 -4.68 10.19
CA GLU A 33 5.44 -3.60 11.06
C GLU A 33 4.26 -2.79 11.62
N ALA A 34 4.06 -2.87 12.93
CA ALA A 34 2.94 -2.22 13.61
C ALA A 34 2.92 -0.70 13.41
N ARG A 35 4.11 -0.08 13.34
CA ARG A 35 4.24 1.36 13.10
C ARG A 35 3.74 1.75 11.70
N ASN A 36 4.23 1.08 10.66
CA ASN A 36 3.83 1.33 9.28
C ASN A 36 2.33 1.10 9.11
N ARG A 37 1.83 -0.03 9.63
CA ARG A 37 0.40 -0.38 9.60
C ARG A 37 -0.47 0.69 10.24
N ALA A 38 -0.11 1.18 11.43
CA ALA A 38 -0.84 2.22 12.13
C ALA A 38 -0.79 3.58 11.38
N GLN A 39 0.37 3.92 10.80
CA GLN A 39 0.52 5.13 10.00
C GLN A 39 -0.36 5.09 8.74
N TYR A 40 -0.31 4.00 7.97
CA TYR A 40 -1.15 3.85 6.78
C TYR A 40 -2.63 3.84 7.12
N ALA A 41 -3.04 3.11 8.16
CA ALA A 41 -4.44 3.06 8.57
C ALA A 41 -4.94 4.46 8.97
N SER A 42 -4.18 5.18 9.81
CA SER A 42 -4.54 6.54 10.22
C SER A 42 -4.66 7.49 9.02
N LEU A 43 -3.69 7.49 8.11
CA LEU A 43 -3.73 8.32 6.90
C LEU A 43 -4.95 8.02 6.04
N LEU A 44 -5.22 6.75 5.74
CA LEU A 44 -6.34 6.35 4.89
C LEU A 44 -7.70 6.61 5.55
N TYR A 45 -7.83 6.41 6.87
CA TYR A 45 -9.05 6.78 7.59
C TYR A 45 -9.29 8.29 7.55
N HIS A 46 -8.25 9.12 7.69
CA HIS A 46 -8.38 10.57 7.59
C HIS A 46 -8.85 11.04 6.21
N GLU A 47 -8.50 10.32 5.16
CA GLU A 47 -8.97 10.56 3.79
C GLU A 47 -10.39 10.00 3.52
N GLY A 48 -11.05 9.40 4.52
CA GLY A 48 -12.44 8.93 4.41
C GLY A 48 -12.60 7.51 3.85
N PHE A 49 -11.54 6.72 3.79
CA PHE A 49 -11.60 5.31 3.38
C PHE A 49 -12.07 4.41 4.52
N HIS A 50 -12.74 3.30 4.18
CA HIS A 50 -12.89 2.19 5.10
C HIS A 50 -11.61 1.35 5.05
N VAL A 51 -10.98 1.11 6.20
CA VAL A 51 -9.71 0.41 6.26
C VAL A 51 -9.86 -0.85 7.12
N GLU A 52 -9.42 -1.98 6.58
CA GLU A 52 -9.13 -3.19 7.34
C GLU A 52 -7.61 -3.41 7.33
N THR A 53 -7.09 -4.03 8.38
CA THR A 53 -5.64 -4.27 8.50
C THR A 53 -5.35 -5.73 8.79
N ALA A 54 -4.28 -6.24 8.19
CA ALA A 54 -3.71 -7.54 8.47
C ALA A 54 -2.21 -7.43 8.79
N THR A 55 -1.74 -8.35 9.62
CA THR A 55 -0.34 -8.48 10.04
C THR A 55 0.44 -9.47 9.17
N THR A 56 -0.27 -10.35 8.47
CA THR A 56 0.30 -11.38 7.60
C THR A 56 -0.44 -11.49 6.28
N ALA A 57 0.22 -12.07 5.27
CA ALA A 57 -0.41 -12.38 3.98
C ALA A 57 -1.61 -13.34 4.12
N GLU A 58 -1.53 -14.31 5.04
CA GLU A 58 -2.61 -15.28 5.29
C GLU A 58 -3.85 -14.60 5.92
N GLU A 59 -3.63 -13.74 6.92
CA GLU A 59 -4.70 -12.96 7.51
C GLU A 59 -5.36 -12.04 6.47
N GLY A 60 -4.55 -11.39 5.61
CA GLY A 60 -5.05 -10.56 4.52
C GLY A 60 -5.87 -11.35 3.50
N LEU A 61 -5.42 -12.55 3.11
CA LEU A 61 -6.18 -13.42 2.23
C LEU A 61 -7.50 -13.86 2.87
N ASN A 62 -7.47 -14.21 4.15
CA ASN A 62 -8.68 -14.57 4.90
C ASN A 62 -9.69 -13.41 4.96
N LEU A 63 -9.23 -12.17 5.12
CA LEU A 63 -10.09 -10.99 5.07
C LEU A 63 -10.66 -10.75 3.66
N LEU A 64 -9.85 -10.89 2.61
CA LEU A 64 -10.30 -10.81 1.21
C LEU A 64 -11.36 -11.87 0.86
N LEU A 65 -11.24 -13.08 1.41
CA LEU A 65 -12.21 -14.15 1.20
C LEU A 65 -13.51 -13.93 1.99
N ARG A 66 -13.42 -13.35 3.19
CA ARG A 66 -14.59 -13.04 4.03
C ARG A 66 -15.36 -11.83 3.52
N HIS A 67 -14.65 -10.79 3.10
CA HIS A 67 -15.20 -9.52 2.65
C HIS A 67 -14.90 -9.40 1.16
N HIS A 68 -15.89 -9.62 0.29
CA HIS A 68 -15.73 -9.61 -1.18
C HIS A 68 -15.54 -8.19 -1.76
N GLU A 69 -15.25 -7.18 -0.94
CA GLU A 69 -15.34 -5.76 -1.29
C GLU A 69 -14.06 -4.89 -1.16
N PRO A 70 -12.88 -5.37 -0.72
CA PRO A 70 -11.66 -4.57 -0.85
C PRO A 70 -11.42 -4.28 -2.33
N ARG A 71 -11.46 -3.00 -2.70
CA ARG A 71 -11.12 -2.59 -4.07
C ARG A 71 -9.62 -2.38 -4.24
N VAL A 72 -8.92 -2.17 -3.13
CA VAL A 72 -7.49 -1.91 -3.08
C VAL A 72 -6.86 -2.70 -1.93
N VAL A 73 -5.73 -3.36 -2.21
CA VAL A 73 -4.86 -3.95 -1.19
C VAL A 73 -3.55 -3.17 -1.17
N LEU A 74 -3.19 -2.62 -0.01
CA LEU A 74 -1.92 -1.98 0.27
C LEU A 74 -1.01 -3.01 0.94
N VAL A 75 0.09 -3.39 0.29
CA VAL A 75 1.00 -4.43 0.81
C VAL A 75 2.37 -3.84 1.07
N ASP A 76 2.85 -3.97 2.31
CA ASP A 76 4.22 -3.63 2.67
C ASP A 76 5.19 -4.68 2.11
N VAL A 77 6.07 -4.27 1.20
CA VAL A 77 7.01 -5.17 0.52
C VAL A 77 8.26 -5.46 1.36
N ALA A 78 8.30 -5.00 2.62
CA ALA A 78 9.31 -5.43 3.59
C ALA A 78 9.20 -6.92 3.99
N MET A 79 8.11 -7.60 3.59
CA MET A 79 7.98 -9.05 3.74
C MET A 79 9.04 -9.81 2.89
N PRO A 80 9.44 -11.03 3.30
CA PRO A 80 10.34 -11.86 2.51
C PRO A 80 9.87 -12.03 1.05
N PRO A 81 10.76 -11.99 0.04
CA PRO A 81 10.37 -12.00 -1.37
C PRO A 81 9.49 -13.20 -1.75
N ASN A 82 9.80 -14.39 -1.25
CA ASN A 82 9.03 -15.60 -1.49
C ASN A 82 7.59 -15.51 -0.97
N THR A 83 7.39 -14.96 0.22
CA THR A 83 6.06 -14.76 0.82
C THR A 83 5.26 -13.73 0.03
N LEU A 84 5.89 -12.61 -0.34
CA LEU A 84 5.26 -11.57 -1.14
C LEU A 84 4.86 -12.08 -2.53
N ILE A 85 5.76 -12.78 -3.23
CA ILE A 85 5.49 -13.35 -4.56
C ILE A 85 4.34 -14.36 -4.49
N GLY A 86 4.34 -15.26 -3.49
CA GLY A 86 3.24 -16.21 -3.29
C GLY A 86 1.89 -15.51 -3.09
N PHE A 87 1.87 -14.47 -2.26
CA PHE A 87 0.66 -13.67 -2.03
C PHE A 87 0.17 -12.96 -3.31
N LEU A 88 1.07 -12.28 -4.03
CA LEU A 88 0.74 -11.60 -5.29
C LEU A 88 0.25 -12.57 -6.37
N THR A 89 0.81 -13.79 -6.42
CA THR A 89 0.38 -14.84 -7.35
C THR A 89 -1.08 -15.23 -7.09
N ILE A 90 -1.47 -15.36 -5.82
CA ILE A 90 -2.86 -15.64 -5.43
C ILE A 90 -3.78 -14.45 -5.76
N LEU A 91 -3.31 -13.21 -5.60
CA LEU A 91 -4.11 -12.04 -5.95
C LEU A 91 -4.26 -11.84 -7.46
N ALA A 92 -3.26 -12.23 -8.25
CA ALA A 92 -3.27 -12.07 -9.72
C ALA A 92 -4.41 -12.84 -10.41
N VAL A 93 -4.94 -13.90 -9.78
CA VAL A 93 -6.11 -14.61 -10.30
C VAL A 93 -7.44 -13.89 -10.03
N THR A 94 -7.41 -12.75 -9.32
CA THR A 94 -8.58 -11.92 -9.00
C THR A 94 -8.52 -10.60 -9.77
N PRO A 95 -9.01 -10.53 -11.03
CA PRO A 95 -8.82 -9.38 -11.91
C PRO A 95 -9.52 -8.08 -11.46
N ALA A 96 -10.46 -8.17 -10.51
CA ALA A 96 -11.15 -6.99 -9.95
C ALA A 96 -10.34 -6.28 -8.85
N LEU A 97 -9.29 -6.91 -8.33
CA LEU A 97 -8.53 -6.42 -7.19
C LEU A 97 -7.35 -5.56 -7.64
N ARG A 98 -7.21 -4.35 -7.10
CA ARG A 98 -6.04 -3.51 -7.33
C ARG A 98 -5.04 -3.68 -6.19
N VAL A 99 -3.79 -3.98 -6.51
CA VAL A 99 -2.74 -4.17 -5.51
C VAL A 99 -1.72 -3.05 -5.63
N VAL A 100 -1.43 -2.40 -4.52
CA VAL A 100 -0.43 -1.33 -4.40
C VAL A 100 0.66 -1.81 -3.45
N GLY A 101 1.87 -1.99 -3.97
CA GLY A 101 3.05 -2.29 -3.15
C GLY A 101 3.61 -1.01 -2.55
N VAL A 102 3.81 -1.00 -1.23
CA VAL A 102 4.45 0.10 -0.51
C VAL A 102 5.75 -0.40 0.11
N TYR A 103 6.81 0.37 -0.06
CA TYR A 103 8.08 0.14 0.61
C TYR A 103 8.37 1.32 1.52
N ALA A 104 8.48 1.06 2.82
CA ALA A 104 8.92 2.07 3.78
C ALA A 104 10.39 1.85 4.13
N GLY A 105 11.27 2.68 3.56
CA GLY A 105 12.70 2.73 3.87
C GLY A 105 13.28 4.10 3.57
N VAL A 106 14.24 4.56 4.37
CA VAL A 106 15.07 5.73 4.08
C VAL A 106 16.40 5.20 3.55
N GLY A 107 16.50 4.99 2.23
CA GLY A 107 17.71 4.42 1.62
C GLY A 107 17.40 3.55 0.40
N THR A 108 18.36 3.53 -0.52
CA THR A 108 18.34 2.97 -1.88
C THR A 108 17.52 1.70 -2.02
N LEU A 109 16.63 1.67 -3.02
CA LEU A 109 15.96 0.46 -3.49
C LEU A 109 16.99 -0.68 -3.54
N PRO A 110 16.69 -1.87 -2.99
CA PRO A 110 17.56 -3.02 -3.21
C PRO A 110 17.73 -3.19 -4.72
N GLU A 111 18.97 -3.16 -5.20
CA GLU A 111 19.28 -3.45 -6.61
C GLU A 111 18.50 -4.70 -7.00
N PRO A 112 17.81 -4.72 -8.15
CA PRO A 112 17.11 -5.91 -8.60
C PRO A 112 18.11 -7.05 -8.55
N MET A 113 17.76 -8.13 -7.86
CA MET A 113 18.60 -9.33 -7.80
C MET A 113 18.90 -9.71 -9.25
N ARG A 114 20.15 -9.52 -9.67
CA ARG A 114 20.62 -10.06 -10.94
C ARG A 114 20.59 -11.58 -10.74
N GLU A 115 19.81 -12.28 -11.55
CA GLU A 115 19.93 -13.73 -11.70
C GLU A 115 21.40 -14.04 -12.02
N GLU A 116 22.15 -14.47 -11.02
CA GLU A 116 23.42 -15.15 -11.26
C GLU A 116 23.08 -16.48 -11.92
N THR A 117 23.54 -16.60 -13.17
CA THR A 117 23.36 -17.72 -14.08
C THR A 117 24.01 -18.99 -13.57
#